data_AF-A0A842RWR5-F1
#
_entry.id   AF-A0A842RWR5-F1
#
_cell.length_a   1.000
_cell.length_b   1.000
_cell.length_c   1.000
_cell.angle_alpha   90.00
_cell.angle_beta   90.00
_cell.angle_gamma   90.00
#
_symmetry.space_group_name_H-M   'P 1'
#
loop_
_entity.id
_entity.type
_entity.pdbx_description
1 polymer ?
#
loop_
_entity_poly.entity_id
_entity_poly.type
_entity_poly.pdbx_seq_one_letter_code
_entity_poly.pdbx_strand_id
1 'polypeptide(L)'
;LLTKRRHFSHQFMSEVLVDLLIIQKQIHPEIMGIVDGTVCGDGAGPRTMIPRIKNYLIAGYDQVAVDTVVAKMLGFEPMKLPAIKLAHDEGLGCGDFDQIDIVGEDVSDINWNFNVKRSLVIWGDQMVRKGSLSFLEPLLHNKLFMSLPILGSLIYHDMVWYPTIGKKRISEFMETEWGKLFQTY
;
A
#
# COMPACT_ATOMS: atom_id res chain seq x y z
N LEU A 1 -9.35 -17.89 -8.34
CA LEU A 1 -8.97 -18.53 -7.05
C LEU A 1 -8.64 -17.49 -5.97
N LEU A 2 -7.79 -16.49 -6.24
CA LEU A 2 -7.47 -15.39 -5.32
C LEU A 2 -8.68 -14.58 -4.81
N THR A 3 -9.63 -14.26 -5.69
CA THR A 3 -10.85 -13.48 -5.32
C THR A 3 -11.63 -14.07 -4.14
N LYS A 4 -11.67 -15.40 -4.00
CA LYS A 4 -12.41 -16.08 -2.91
C LYS A 4 -11.57 -16.34 -1.66
N ARG A 5 -10.24 -16.30 -1.73
CA ARG A 5 -9.32 -16.73 -0.65
C ARG A 5 -8.20 -15.73 -0.32
N ARG A 6 -8.28 -14.48 -0.80
CA ARG A 6 -7.24 -13.44 -0.61
C ARG A 6 -6.77 -13.23 0.83
N HIS A 7 -7.64 -13.46 1.83
CA HIS A 7 -7.31 -13.24 3.24
C HIS A 7 -6.23 -14.19 3.77
N PHE A 8 -6.12 -15.39 3.18
CA PHE A 8 -5.03 -16.33 3.51
C PHE A 8 -3.70 -15.91 2.88
N SER A 9 -3.76 -15.25 1.71
CA SER A 9 -2.58 -14.73 1.01
C SER A 9 -1.91 -13.56 1.74
N HIS A 10 -2.58 -12.91 2.69
CA HIS A 10 -1.99 -11.79 3.44
C HIS A 10 -0.75 -12.19 4.25
N GLN A 11 -0.60 -13.48 4.60
CA GLN A 11 0.58 -13.97 5.29
C GLN A 11 1.83 -13.91 4.39
N PHE A 12 1.66 -14.25 3.11
CA PHE A 12 2.69 -14.36 2.07
C PHE A 12 2.48 -13.31 0.97
N MET A 13 2.17 -12.08 1.37
CA MET A 13 1.73 -11.04 0.43
C MET A 13 2.77 -10.77 -0.66
N SER A 14 4.04 -10.65 -0.28
CA SER A 14 5.12 -10.30 -1.20
C SER A 14 5.37 -11.43 -2.21
N GLU A 15 5.40 -12.67 -1.74
CA GLU A 15 5.58 -13.86 -2.55
C GLU A 15 4.42 -14.01 -3.55
N VAL A 16 3.19 -13.82 -3.09
CA VAL A 16 2.00 -13.87 -3.96
C VAL A 16 2.01 -12.75 -5.01
N LEU A 17 2.48 -11.55 -4.67
CA LEU A 17 2.61 -10.47 -5.64
C LEU A 17 3.64 -10.80 -6.73
N VAL A 18 4.77 -11.39 -6.35
CA VAL A 18 5.81 -11.82 -7.29
C VAL A 18 5.33 -12.97 -8.17
N ASP A 19 4.64 -13.98 -7.61
CA ASP A 19 4.03 -15.05 -8.40
C ASP A 19 3.06 -14.50 -9.46
N LEU A 20 2.25 -13.49 -9.09
CA LEU A 20 1.35 -12.83 -10.02
C LEU A 20 2.09 -12.06 -11.12
N LEU A 21 3.20 -11.40 -10.77
CA LEU A 21 4.06 -10.71 -11.74
C LEU A 21 4.68 -11.70 -12.74
N ILE A 22 5.15 -12.86 -12.27
CA ILE A 22 5.68 -13.94 -13.13
C ILE A 22 4.62 -14.38 -14.13
N ILE A 23 3.42 -14.72 -13.64
CA ILE A 23 2.31 -15.14 -14.50
C ILE A 23 1.95 -14.04 -15.50
N GLN A 24 1.89 -12.78 -15.05
CA GLN A 24 1.59 -11.65 -15.91
C GLN A 24 2.61 -11.50 -17.03
N LYS A 25 3.92 -11.56 -16.73
CA LYS A 25 4.99 -11.45 -17.74
C LYS A 25 4.99 -12.62 -18.73
N GLN A 26 4.61 -13.82 -18.28
CA GLN A 26 4.48 -14.99 -19.17
C GLN A 26 3.32 -14.86 -20.17
N ILE A 27 2.20 -14.29 -19.74
CA ILE A 27 0.99 -14.18 -20.58
C ILE A 27 1.00 -12.88 -21.41
N HIS A 28 1.49 -11.78 -20.83
CA HIS A 28 1.47 -10.44 -21.41
C HIS A 28 2.78 -9.69 -21.10
N PRO A 29 3.87 -9.93 -21.85
CA PRO A 29 5.21 -9.43 -21.49
C PRO A 29 5.37 -7.90 -21.54
N GLU A 30 4.50 -7.17 -22.26
CA GLU A 30 4.67 -5.74 -22.57
C GLU A 30 3.56 -4.85 -21.95
N ILE A 31 3.18 -5.12 -20.70
CA ILE A 31 2.21 -4.28 -19.98
C ILE A 31 2.93 -3.08 -19.35
N MET A 32 2.51 -1.88 -19.73
CA MET A 32 2.89 -0.64 -19.02
C MET A 32 2.12 -0.53 -17.70
N GLY A 33 2.85 -0.39 -16.60
CA GLY A 33 2.30 0.01 -15.30
C GLY A 33 2.25 1.53 -15.19
N ILE A 34 1.15 2.05 -14.63
CA ILE A 34 0.99 3.48 -14.34
C ILE A 34 0.56 3.62 -12.88
N VAL A 35 1.26 4.47 -12.13
CA VAL A 35 0.95 4.83 -10.75
C VAL A 35 0.50 6.28 -10.71
N ASP A 36 -0.72 6.47 -10.23
CA ASP A 36 -1.28 7.78 -9.94
C ASP A 36 -0.81 8.27 -8.56
N GLY A 37 0.06 9.28 -8.58
CA GLY A 37 0.57 10.00 -7.41
C GLY A 37 0.00 11.42 -7.30
N THR A 38 -1.19 11.68 -7.83
CA THR A 38 -1.88 12.98 -7.66
C THR A 38 -2.16 13.26 -6.19
N VAL A 39 -2.78 12.28 -5.52
CA VAL A 39 -3.06 12.28 -4.08
C VAL A 39 -2.46 11.02 -3.45
N CYS A 40 -1.48 11.21 -2.58
CA CYS A 40 -0.82 10.11 -1.86
C CYS A 40 -1.30 10.01 -0.40
N GLY A 41 -1.27 8.81 0.16
CA GLY A 41 -1.63 8.56 1.55
C GLY A 41 -0.42 8.45 2.47
N ASP A 42 -0.26 9.38 3.40
CA ASP A 42 0.76 9.35 4.47
C ASP A 42 0.14 8.85 5.80
N GLY A 43 0.92 8.27 6.70
CA GLY A 43 0.42 7.82 8.01
C GLY A 43 -0.24 6.44 8.02
N ALA A 44 -1.38 6.33 8.72
CA ALA A 44 -2.06 5.07 8.97
C ALA A 44 -3.10 4.74 7.88
N GLY A 45 -2.61 4.47 6.66
CA GLY A 45 -3.47 4.03 5.57
C GLY A 45 -4.09 2.63 5.76
N PRO A 46 -5.05 2.24 4.91
CA PRO A 46 -5.68 3.07 3.86
C PRO A 46 -6.82 3.97 4.39
N ARG A 47 -7.40 3.64 5.56
CA ARG A 47 -8.59 4.35 6.09
C ARG A 47 -8.25 5.62 6.86
N THR A 48 -7.16 5.63 7.62
CA THR A 48 -6.83 6.73 8.56
C THR A 48 -5.59 7.50 8.14
N MET A 49 -5.32 7.52 6.83
CA MET A 49 -4.23 8.25 6.20
C MET A 49 -4.41 9.77 6.29
N ILE A 50 -3.33 10.48 6.02
CA ILE A 50 -3.25 11.92 5.80
C ILE A 50 -3.04 12.09 4.30
N PRO A 51 -4.03 12.63 3.56
CA PRO A 51 -3.87 12.86 2.13
C PRO A 51 -2.80 13.93 1.89
N ARG A 52 -1.92 13.70 0.93
CA ARG A 52 -0.85 14.61 0.50
C ARG A 52 -0.95 14.80 -1.00
N ILE A 53 -1.13 16.04 -1.44
CA ILE A 53 -1.11 16.36 -2.88
C ILE A 53 0.34 16.34 -3.37
N LYS A 54 0.61 15.57 -4.42
CA LYS A 54 1.94 15.42 -5.00
C LYS A 54 1.97 15.64 -6.51
N ASN A 55 0.87 15.37 -7.21
CA ASN A 55 0.72 15.67 -8.65
C ASN A 55 1.72 14.94 -9.56
N TYR A 56 2.12 13.71 -9.20
CA TYR A 56 2.98 12.89 -10.04
C TYR A 56 2.19 11.80 -10.75
N LEU A 57 2.59 11.48 -11.98
CA LEU A 57 2.25 10.24 -12.65
C LEU A 57 3.56 9.53 -12.98
N ILE A 58 3.70 8.30 -12.51
CA ILE A 58 4.88 7.47 -12.83
C ILE A 58 4.40 6.33 -13.72
N ALA A 59 5.10 6.10 -14.84
CA ALA A 59 4.75 5.05 -15.78
C ALA A 59 6.01 4.36 -16.29
N GLY A 60 5.90 3.06 -16.56
CA GLY A 60 7.01 2.27 -17.09
C GLY A 60 6.59 0.87 -17.50
N TYR A 61 7.37 0.26 -18.39
CA TYR A 61 7.17 -1.14 -18.81
C TYR A 61 7.77 -2.13 -17.81
N ASP A 62 8.77 -1.70 -17.03
CA ASP A 62 9.23 -2.43 -15.86
C ASP A 62 8.45 -2.00 -14.62
N GLN A 63 7.49 -2.82 -14.21
CA GLN A 63 6.67 -2.57 -13.03
C GLN A 63 7.47 -2.58 -11.72
N VAL A 64 8.57 -3.35 -11.64
CA VAL A 64 9.44 -3.36 -10.46
C VAL A 64 10.21 -2.04 -10.37
N ALA A 65 10.66 -1.51 -11.51
CA ALA A 65 11.28 -0.20 -11.57
C ALA A 65 10.31 0.93 -11.18
N VAL A 66 9.06 0.86 -11.65
CA VAL A 66 8.00 1.81 -11.25
C VAL A 66 7.79 1.79 -9.73
N ASP A 67 7.62 0.59 -9.14
CA ASP A 67 7.45 0.45 -7.69
C ASP A 67 8.70 0.92 -6.91
N THR A 68 9.89 0.74 -7.47
CA THR A 68 11.17 1.19 -6.90
C THR A 68 11.26 2.71 -6.84
N VAL A 69 10.94 3.39 -7.95
CA VAL A 69 10.90 4.86 -8.02
C VAL A 69 9.85 5.39 -7.04
N VAL A 70 8.64 4.82 -7.04
CA VAL A 70 7.57 5.21 -6.10
C VAL A 70 8.02 5.02 -4.64
N ALA A 71 8.60 3.87 -4.30
CA ALA A 71 9.07 3.59 -2.95
C ALA A 71 10.13 4.61 -2.49
N LYS A 72 11.09 4.94 -3.37
CA LYS A 72 12.13 5.93 -3.11
C LYS A 72 11.53 7.33 -2.88
N MET A 73 10.61 7.77 -3.75
CA MET A 73 9.92 9.07 -3.62
C MET A 73 9.10 9.16 -2.33
N LEU A 74 8.44 8.08 -1.91
CA LEU A 74 7.72 7.99 -0.63
C LEU A 74 8.67 8.06 0.58
N GLY A 75 9.96 7.80 0.39
CA GLY A 75 10.99 7.84 1.44
C GLY A 75 11.37 6.47 2.01
N PHE A 76 11.00 5.39 1.32
CA PHE A 76 11.46 4.05 1.65
C PHE A 76 12.78 3.71 0.95
N GLU A 77 13.50 2.74 1.52
CA GLU A 77 14.62 2.10 0.85
C GLU A 77 14.07 0.92 0.02
N PRO A 78 14.07 0.98 -1.32
CA PRO A 78 13.34 0.02 -2.15
C PRO A 78 13.77 -1.44 -1.91
N MET A 79 15.07 -1.70 -1.79
CA MET A 79 15.62 -3.03 -1.55
C MET A 79 15.34 -3.60 -0.15
N LYS A 80 14.80 -2.79 0.78
CA LYS A 80 14.27 -3.28 2.06
C LYS A 80 12.80 -3.71 1.97
N LEU A 81 12.10 -3.41 0.88
CA LEU A 81 10.73 -3.84 0.65
C LEU A 81 10.73 -5.27 0.06
N PRO A 82 10.14 -6.27 0.74
CA PRO A 82 10.32 -7.67 0.34
C PRO A 82 9.81 -8.00 -1.06
N ALA A 83 8.73 -7.34 -1.53
CA ALA A 83 8.20 -7.58 -2.87
C ALA A 83 9.16 -7.07 -3.97
N ILE A 84 9.70 -5.87 -3.81
CA ILE A 84 10.69 -5.28 -4.74
C ILE A 84 11.96 -6.12 -4.74
N LYS A 85 12.49 -6.42 -3.54
CA LYS A 85 13.70 -7.23 -3.42
C LYS A 85 13.54 -8.60 -4.07
N LEU A 86 12.45 -9.31 -3.77
CA LEU A 86 12.20 -10.63 -4.33
C LEU A 86 12.05 -10.58 -5.86
N ALA A 87 11.30 -9.61 -6.40
CA ALA A 87 11.14 -9.46 -7.84
C ALA A 87 12.47 -9.12 -8.55
N HIS A 88 13.32 -8.31 -7.91
CA HIS A 88 14.64 -7.98 -8.41
C HIS A 88 15.59 -9.19 -8.40
N ASP A 89 15.65 -9.92 -7.28
CA ASP A 89 16.49 -11.10 -7.14
C ASP A 89 16.09 -12.21 -8.15
N GLU A 90 14.81 -12.32 -8.49
CA GLU A 90 14.26 -13.23 -9.51
C GLU A 90 14.45 -12.71 -10.97
N GLY A 91 15.06 -11.54 -11.16
CA GLY A 91 15.31 -10.97 -12.49
C GLY A 91 14.05 -10.52 -13.24
N LEU A 92 12.94 -10.25 -12.52
CA LEU A 92 11.68 -9.83 -13.12
C LEU A 92 11.66 -8.34 -13.46
N GLY A 93 12.55 -7.55 -12.84
CA GLY A 93 12.72 -6.13 -13.08
C GLY A 93 13.78 -5.50 -12.17
N CYS A 94 13.95 -4.18 -12.26
CA CYS A 94 14.99 -3.46 -11.56
C CYS A 94 14.51 -2.91 -10.19
N GLY A 95 15.11 -3.39 -9.11
CA GLY A 95 14.90 -2.90 -7.74
C GLY A 95 15.92 -1.86 -7.28
N ASP A 96 16.96 -1.62 -8.09
CA ASP A 96 18.05 -0.68 -7.81
C ASP A 96 17.77 0.65 -8.50
N PHE A 97 17.53 1.69 -7.71
CA PHE A 97 17.15 3.01 -8.22
C PHE A 97 18.22 3.59 -9.16
N ASP A 98 19.50 3.40 -8.85
CA ASP A 98 20.60 3.99 -9.61
C ASP A 98 20.77 3.35 -11.00
N GLN A 99 20.11 2.21 -11.25
CA GLN A 99 20.11 1.52 -12.54
C GLN A 99 18.86 1.81 -13.39
N ILE A 100 17.91 2.59 -12.87
CA ILE A 100 16.66 2.92 -13.57
C ILE A 100 16.89 4.18 -14.42
N ASP A 101 16.62 4.08 -15.72
CA ASP A 101 16.61 5.23 -16.61
C ASP A 101 15.30 6.01 -16.47
N ILE A 102 15.40 7.25 -15.98
CA ILE A 102 14.25 8.11 -15.71
C ILE A 102 14.10 9.10 -16.86
N VAL A 103 13.01 8.94 -17.61
CA VAL A 103 12.63 9.87 -18.68
C VAL A 103 11.62 10.89 -18.14
N GLY A 104 11.97 12.17 -18.20
CA GLY A 104 11.10 13.27 -17.77
C GLY A 104 11.71 14.08 -16.63
N GLU A 105 10.92 14.35 -15.60
CA GLU A 105 11.38 15.04 -14.40
C GLU A 105 12.36 14.17 -13.61
N ASP A 106 13.50 14.74 -13.23
CA ASP A 106 14.46 14.06 -12.35
C ASP A 106 13.88 13.96 -10.93
N VAL A 107 13.79 12.74 -10.42
CA VAL A 107 13.23 12.43 -9.09
C VAL A 107 14.29 11.92 -8.11
N SER A 108 15.57 11.97 -8.47
CA SER A 108 16.68 11.41 -7.66
C SER A 108 16.75 12.02 -6.26
N ASP A 109 16.51 13.32 -6.15
CA ASP A 109 16.51 14.07 -4.88
C ASP A 109 15.15 14.07 -4.16
N ILE A 110 14.13 13.43 -4.73
CA ILE A 110 12.79 13.41 -4.13
C ILE A 110 12.73 12.36 -3.02
N ASN A 111 12.46 12.84 -1.81
CA ASN A 111 12.10 12.02 -0.68
C ASN A 111 11.07 12.75 0.20
N TRP A 112 9.83 12.27 0.18
CA TRP A 112 8.75 12.91 0.93
C TRP A 112 8.70 12.54 2.41
N ASN A 113 9.56 11.60 2.86
CA ASN A 113 9.65 11.15 4.24
C ASN A 113 8.28 10.72 4.82
N PHE A 114 7.51 9.96 4.03
CA PHE A 114 6.23 9.45 4.50
C PHE A 114 6.44 8.45 5.64
N ASN A 115 5.51 8.45 6.58
CA ASN A 115 5.61 7.63 7.77
C ASN A 115 4.49 6.60 7.80
N VAL A 116 4.85 5.32 7.74
CA VAL A 116 3.86 4.24 7.90
C VAL A 116 3.55 4.06 9.38
N LYS A 117 2.29 4.30 9.75
CA LYS A 117 1.80 4.01 11.11
C LYS A 117 0.83 2.85 11.07
N ARG A 118 0.97 1.91 12.00
CA ARG A 118 -0.02 0.85 12.19
C ARG A 118 -1.11 1.36 13.14
N SER A 119 -2.37 1.20 12.78
CA SER A 119 -3.46 1.38 13.73
C SER A 119 -3.40 0.28 14.79
N LEU A 120 -4.03 0.49 15.95
CA LEU A 120 -4.11 -0.53 17.02
C LEU A 120 -4.71 -1.84 16.51
N VAL A 121 -5.69 -1.75 15.61
CA VAL A 121 -6.35 -2.91 14.98
C VAL A 121 -5.36 -3.69 14.11
N ILE A 122 -4.59 -2.99 13.25
CA ILE A 122 -3.59 -3.63 12.37
C ILE A 122 -2.46 -4.24 13.20
N TRP A 123 -1.99 -3.52 14.23
CA TRP A 123 -0.97 -4.03 15.14
C TRP A 123 -1.45 -5.30 15.85
N GLY A 124 -2.68 -5.31 16.35
CA GLY A 124 -3.29 -6.48 16.98
C GLY A 124 -3.41 -7.68 16.03
N ASP A 125 -3.92 -7.46 14.80
CA ASP A 125 -4.03 -8.53 13.79
C ASP A 125 -2.65 -9.12 13.44
N GLN A 126 -1.62 -8.28 13.29
CA GLN A 126 -0.26 -8.76 13.02
C GLN A 126 0.34 -9.55 14.19
N MET A 127 0.02 -9.17 15.43
CA MET A 127 0.46 -9.93 16.61
C MET A 127 -0.17 -11.32 16.69
N VAL A 128 -1.43 -11.45 16.26
CA VAL A 128 -2.09 -12.77 16.19
C VAL A 128 -1.61 -13.59 14.99
N ARG A 129 -1.32 -12.98 13.84
CA ARG A 129 -0.89 -13.74 12.64
C ARG A 129 0.59 -14.09 12.60
N LYS A 130 1.46 -13.19 13.07
CA LYS A 130 2.92 -13.27 12.89
C LYS A 130 3.71 -13.05 14.19
N GLY A 131 3.03 -12.74 15.30
CA GLY A 131 3.66 -12.34 16.56
C GLY A 131 3.45 -13.31 17.71
N SER A 132 3.68 -12.81 18.93
CA SER A 132 3.60 -13.59 20.17
C SER A 132 2.19 -14.03 20.56
N LEU A 133 1.15 -13.53 19.87
CA LEU A 133 -0.24 -13.93 20.08
C LEU A 133 -0.71 -14.98 19.07
N SER A 134 0.21 -15.65 18.35
CA SER A 134 -0.11 -16.69 17.36
C SER A 134 -0.91 -17.86 17.92
N PHE A 135 -0.82 -18.13 19.22
CA PHE A 135 -1.65 -19.14 19.88
C PHE A 135 -3.16 -18.83 19.83
N LEU A 136 -3.55 -17.57 19.57
CA LEU A 136 -4.95 -17.15 19.39
C LEU A 136 -5.44 -17.31 17.93
N GLU A 137 -4.56 -17.61 16.98
CA GLU A 137 -4.93 -17.80 15.57
C GLU A 137 -6.05 -18.84 15.35
N PRO A 138 -6.09 -19.98 16.05
CA PRO A 138 -7.17 -20.96 15.88
C PRO A 138 -8.55 -20.41 16.28
N LEU A 139 -8.61 -19.48 17.24
CA LEU A 139 -9.87 -18.84 17.65
C LEU A 139 -10.42 -17.93 16.55
N LEU A 140 -9.54 -17.25 15.80
CA LEU A 140 -9.90 -16.43 14.65
C LEU A 140 -10.39 -17.24 13.43
N HIS A 141 -10.40 -18.57 13.48
CA HIS A 141 -11.03 -19.38 12.43
C HIS A 141 -12.54 -19.59 12.69
N ASN A 142 -13.01 -19.32 13.92
CA ASN A 142 -14.42 -19.41 14.25
C ASN A 142 -15.14 -18.10 13.91
N LYS A 143 -16.25 -18.19 13.16
CA LYS A 143 -17.07 -17.04 12.74
C LYS A 143 -17.49 -16.13 13.90
N LEU A 144 -17.76 -16.70 15.08
CA LEU A 144 -18.18 -15.92 16.25
C LEU A 144 -17.04 -15.07 16.81
N PHE A 145 -15.83 -15.60 16.84
CA PHE A 145 -14.66 -14.86 17.35
C PHE A 145 -14.12 -13.88 16.31
N MET A 146 -14.34 -14.13 15.02
CA MET A 146 -14.02 -13.16 13.96
C MET A 146 -14.93 -11.94 13.92
N SER A 147 -16.17 -12.04 14.41
CA SER A 147 -17.08 -10.89 14.43
C SER A 147 -16.62 -9.80 15.39
N LEU A 148 -15.87 -10.15 16.44
CA LEU A 148 -15.36 -9.23 17.46
C LEU A 148 -14.32 -8.23 16.89
N PRO A 149 -13.23 -8.66 16.22
CA PRO A 149 -12.30 -7.73 15.55
C PRO A 149 -12.98 -6.89 14.47
N ILE A 150 -13.95 -7.46 13.74
CA ILE A 150 -14.72 -6.73 12.72
C ILE A 150 -15.53 -5.60 13.38
N LEU A 151 -16.27 -5.91 14.45
CA LEU A 151 -17.04 -4.92 15.20
C LEU A 151 -16.14 -3.87 15.84
N GLY A 152 -15.02 -4.27 16.44
CA GLY A 152 -14.04 -3.35 17.02
C GLY A 152 -13.45 -2.40 15.97
N SER A 153 -13.16 -2.91 14.77
CA SER A 153 -12.71 -2.11 13.63
C SER A 153 -13.77 -1.10 13.18
N LEU A 154 -15.04 -1.53 13.06
CA LEU A 154 -16.15 -0.64 12.74
C LEU A 154 -16.33 0.47 13.78
N ILE A 155 -16.37 0.12 15.06
CA ILE A 155 -16.49 1.10 16.16
C ILE A 155 -15.33 2.08 16.11
N TYR A 156 -14.09 1.59 16.00
CA TYR A 156 -12.91 2.45 15.96
C TYR A 156 -12.93 3.40 14.76
N HIS A 157 -13.19 2.89 13.55
CA HIS A 157 -13.13 3.72 12.35
C HIS A 157 -14.34 4.66 12.23
N ASP A 158 -15.55 4.16 12.45
CA ASP A 158 -16.78 4.88 12.10
C ASP A 158 -17.30 5.71 13.28
N MET A 159 -17.16 5.21 14.52
CA MET A 159 -17.69 5.90 15.71
C MET A 159 -16.64 6.75 16.44
N VAL A 160 -15.35 6.41 16.32
CA VAL A 160 -14.28 7.16 17.01
C VAL A 160 -13.50 8.01 16.03
N TRP A 161 -12.79 7.40 15.08
CA TRP A 161 -11.85 8.11 14.22
C TRP A 161 -12.54 9.08 13.26
N TYR A 162 -13.60 8.64 12.57
CA TYR A 162 -14.31 9.47 11.61
C TYR A 162 -14.87 10.76 12.22
N PRO A 163 -15.65 10.74 13.32
CA PRO A 163 -16.20 11.97 13.88
C PRO A 163 -15.15 12.87 14.54
N THR A 164 -14.02 12.33 15.02
CA THR A 164 -13.00 13.13 15.74
C THR A 164 -11.92 13.69 14.83
N ILE A 165 -11.38 12.88 13.92
CA ILE A 165 -10.23 13.22 13.08
C ILE A 165 -10.61 13.19 11.61
N GLY A 166 -11.38 12.18 11.18
CA GLY A 166 -11.70 11.94 9.78
C GLY A 166 -12.45 13.10 9.12
N LYS A 167 -13.52 13.60 9.76
CA LYS A 167 -14.31 14.73 9.24
C LYS A 167 -13.45 15.96 8.98
N LYS A 168 -12.57 16.31 9.92
CA LYS A 168 -11.66 17.45 9.78
C LYS A 168 -10.74 17.26 8.57
N ARG A 169 -10.07 16.11 8.47
CA ARG A 169 -9.16 15.81 7.35
C ARG A 169 -9.87 15.78 6.00
N ILE A 170 -11.09 15.24 5.95
CA ILE A 170 -11.89 15.25 4.73
C ILE A 170 -12.24 16.68 4.35
N SER A 171 -12.72 17.50 5.28
CA SER A 171 -13.00 18.92 5.03
C SER A 171 -11.78 19.66 4.49
N GLU A 172 -10.61 19.49 5.13
CA GLU A 172 -9.34 20.09 4.69
C GLU A 172 -8.94 19.60 3.29
N PHE A 173 -9.13 18.31 3.00
CA PHE A 173 -8.86 17.77 1.66
C PHE A 173 -9.80 18.37 0.60
N MET A 174 -11.09 18.54 0.92
CA MET A 174 -12.07 19.12 -0.01
C MET A 174 -11.74 20.56 -0.43
N GLU A 175 -10.91 21.28 0.33
CA GLU A 175 -10.46 22.63 -0.01
C GLU A 175 -9.31 22.66 -1.03
N THR A 176 -8.63 21.53 -1.24
CA THR A 176 -7.54 21.38 -2.23
C THR A 176 -8.05 21.39 -3.67
N GLU A 177 -7.15 21.51 -4.65
CA GLU A 177 -7.50 21.46 -6.07
C GLU A 177 -8.21 20.14 -6.44
N TRP A 178 -7.69 19.01 -5.98
CA TRP A 178 -8.31 17.70 -6.18
C TRP A 178 -9.62 17.55 -5.42
N GLY A 179 -9.72 18.10 -4.21
CA GLY A 179 -10.96 18.14 -3.45
C GLY A 179 -12.07 18.90 -4.17
N LYS A 180 -11.74 20.08 -4.71
CA LYS A 180 -12.66 20.90 -5.51
C LYS A 180 -13.02 20.21 -6.81
N LEU A 181 -12.05 19.65 -7.53
CA LEU A 181 -12.31 18.89 -8.75
C LEU A 181 -13.24 17.70 -8.49
N PHE A 182 -13.04 16.98 -7.39
CA PHE A 182 -13.92 15.89 -6.98
C PHE A 182 -15.39 16.32 -6.81
N GLN A 183 -15.64 17.56 -6.39
CA GLN A 183 -17.02 18.10 -6.27
C GLN A 183 -17.68 18.43 -7.61
N THR A 184 -16.92 18.43 -8.72
CA THR A 184 -17.44 18.78 -10.05
C THR A 184 -17.87 17.57 -10.88
N TYR A 185 -17.50 16.36 -10.47
CA TYR A 185 -17.95 15.10 -11.07
C TYR A 185 -19.32 14.70 -10.55
#